data_AF-A0A1Q3AUK7-F1
#
_entry.id   AF-A0A1Q3AUK7-F1
#
_cell.length_a   1.000
_cell.length_b   1.000
_cell.length_c   1.000
_cell.angle_alpha   90.00
_cell.angle_beta   90.00
_cell.angle_gamma   90.00
#
_symmetry.space_group_name_H-M   'P 1'
#
loop_
_entity.id
_entity.type
_entity.pdbx_description
1 polymer ?
#
loop_
_entity_poly.entity_id
_entity_poly.type
_entity_poly.pdbx_seq_one_letter_code
_entity_poly.pdbx_strand_id
1 'polypeptide(L)'
;MENKEGGDIERVVDSKDLQQQSKTLDKLTDHVEDRQLDSSRVQTAMASIAASAEADWNAMRLRYELLFEFFFLFYDILIFNIIKQLDKKMVERTLREHKGDAVAAIRYLLH
;
A
#
# COMPACT_ATOMS: atom_id res chain seq x y z
N MET A 1 0.86 -68.75 -15.52
CA MET A 1 0.80 -67.55 -14.68
C MET A 1 0.51 -66.38 -15.61
N GLU A 2 -0.65 -65.74 -15.53
CA GLU A 2 -0.77 -64.40 -16.11
C GLU A 2 -1.86 -63.59 -15.39
N ASN A 3 -1.45 -62.41 -14.95
CA ASN A 3 -2.02 -61.59 -13.91
C ASN A 3 -3.40 -61.01 -14.27
N LYS A 4 -4.40 -61.27 -13.42
CA LYS A 4 -5.59 -60.43 -13.27
C LYS A 4 -5.50 -59.79 -11.89
N GLU A 5 -5.23 -58.48 -11.78
CA GLU A 5 -5.50 -57.66 -10.57
C GLU A 5 -5.08 -56.17 -10.67
N GLY A 6 -5.05 -55.55 -11.86
CA GLY A 6 -4.52 -54.18 -12.02
C GLY A 6 -5.52 -53.01 -12.00
N GLY A 7 -6.81 -53.22 -12.28
CA GLY A 7 -7.76 -52.12 -12.59
C GLY A 7 -8.84 -51.80 -11.55
N ASP A 8 -8.92 -52.57 -10.46
CA ASP A 8 -9.94 -52.39 -9.42
C ASP A 8 -9.44 -51.53 -8.25
N ILE A 9 -8.13 -51.59 -7.99
CA ILE A 9 -7.49 -50.87 -6.87
C ILE A 9 -7.44 -49.36 -7.17
N GLU A 10 -7.13 -48.95 -8.40
CA GLU A 10 -6.98 -47.54 -8.80
C GLU A 10 -8.30 -46.74 -8.70
N ARG A 11 -9.42 -47.30 -9.18
CA ARG A 11 -10.75 -46.65 -9.10
C ARG A 11 -11.30 -46.55 -7.67
N VAL A 12 -10.92 -47.48 -6.80
CA VAL A 12 -11.31 -47.47 -5.38
C VAL A 12 -10.52 -46.44 -4.58
N VAL A 13 -9.26 -46.18 -4.96
CA VAL A 13 -8.41 -45.14 -4.35
C VAL A 13 -8.99 -43.75 -4.64
N ASP A 14 -9.30 -43.45 -5.90
CA ASP A 14 -9.89 -42.14 -6.28
C ASP A 14 -11.24 -41.88 -5.60
N SER A 15 -12.07 -42.92 -5.45
CA SER A 15 -13.37 -42.79 -4.78
C SER A 15 -13.23 -42.55 -3.27
N LYS A 16 -12.24 -43.17 -2.62
CA LYS A 16 -11.92 -42.92 -1.21
C LYS A 16 -11.37 -41.51 -1.00
N ASP A 17 -10.51 -41.03 -1.89
CA ASP A 17 -9.95 -39.68 -1.81
C ASP A 17 -11.02 -38.61 -2.03
N LEU A 18 -11.93 -38.82 -3.00
CA LEU A 18 -13.05 -37.92 -3.25
C LEU A 18 -14.04 -37.89 -2.06
N GLN A 19 -14.30 -39.05 -1.44
CA GLN A 19 -15.14 -39.13 -0.24
C GLN A 19 -14.47 -38.47 0.98
N GLN A 20 -13.14 -38.59 1.10
CA GLN A 20 -12.38 -37.92 2.16
C GLN A 20 -12.37 -36.40 1.95
N GLN A 21 -12.26 -35.93 0.71
CA GLN A 21 -12.38 -34.51 0.36
C GLN A 21 -13.77 -33.97 0.71
N SER A 22 -14.85 -34.66 0.35
CA SER A 22 -16.22 -34.25 0.72
C SER A 22 -16.36 -34.08 2.24
N LYS A 23 -15.90 -35.06 3.02
CA LYS A 23 -15.94 -34.99 4.49
C LYS A 23 -15.04 -33.91 5.08
N THR A 24 -13.98 -33.52 4.37
CA THR A 24 -13.08 -32.43 4.80
C THR A 24 -13.70 -31.07 4.50
N LEU A 25 -14.43 -30.94 3.39
CA LEU A 25 -15.21 -29.75 3.07
C LEU A 25 -16.35 -29.54 4.07
N ASP A 26 -17.05 -30.61 4.46
CA ASP A 26 -18.09 -30.54 5.49
C ASP A 26 -17.55 -29.98 6.82
N LYS A 27 -16.35 -30.46 7.22
CA LYS A 27 -15.66 -30.00 8.44
C LYS A 27 -15.19 -28.55 8.41
N LEU A 28 -15.08 -27.92 7.24
CA LEU A 28 -14.66 -26.52 7.13
C LEU A 28 -15.76 -25.56 7.61
N THR A 29 -17.01 -25.97 7.48
CA THR A 29 -18.19 -25.18 7.88
C THR A 29 -18.77 -25.61 9.22
N ASP A 30 -18.16 -26.60 9.88
CA ASP A 30 -18.60 -27.04 11.21
C ASP A 30 -18.48 -25.90 12.22
N HIS A 31 -19.47 -25.81 13.11
CA HIS A 31 -19.48 -24.82 14.17
C HIS A 31 -18.37 -25.13 15.19
N VAL A 32 -17.54 -24.13 15.47
CA VAL A 32 -16.49 -24.20 16.49
C VAL A 32 -16.63 -22.98 17.40
N GLU A 33 -16.52 -23.18 18.71
CA GLU A 33 -16.53 -22.10 19.68
C GLU A 33 -15.27 -21.24 19.56
N ASP A 34 -15.43 -19.93 19.70
CA ASP A 34 -14.30 -19.01 19.66
C ASP A 34 -13.35 -19.23 20.84
N ARG A 35 -12.04 -19.18 20.54
CA ARG A 35 -11.00 -19.27 21.57
C ARG A 35 -11.06 -18.04 22.48
N GLN A 36 -11.33 -18.24 23.76
CA GLN A 36 -11.20 -17.16 24.75
C GLN A 36 -9.73 -16.76 24.91
N LEU A 37 -9.47 -15.47 24.76
CA LEU A 37 -8.17 -14.85 24.99
C LEU A 37 -8.18 -14.09 26.31
N ASP A 38 -7.02 -14.00 26.95
CA ASP A 38 -6.82 -13.18 28.14
C ASP A 38 -7.09 -11.71 27.81
N SER A 39 -8.13 -11.16 28.44
CA SER A 39 -8.63 -9.81 28.17
C SER A 39 -7.59 -8.74 28.48
N SER A 40 -6.72 -8.94 29.47
CA SER A 40 -5.68 -7.98 29.85
C SER A 40 -4.61 -7.82 28.75
N ARG A 41 -4.22 -8.95 28.15
CA ARG A 41 -3.26 -9.00 27.04
C ARG A 41 -3.86 -8.40 25.78
N VAL A 42 -5.14 -8.66 25.51
CA VAL A 42 -5.87 -8.05 24.38
C VAL A 42 -5.95 -6.54 24.55
N GLN A 43 -6.32 -6.04 25.73
CA GLN A 43 -6.39 -4.60 25.99
C GLN A 43 -5.05 -3.90 25.79
N THR A 44 -3.96 -4.52 26.26
CA THR A 44 -2.60 -3.98 26.09
C THR A 44 -2.19 -3.95 24.62
N ALA A 45 -2.45 -5.03 23.87
CA ALA A 45 -2.16 -5.09 22.45
C ALA A 45 -3.00 -4.08 21.65
N MET A 46 -4.29 -3.94 21.98
CA MET A 46 -5.19 -2.97 21.36
C MET A 46 -4.76 -1.53 21.63
N ALA A 47 -4.31 -1.22 22.84
CA ALA A 47 -3.77 0.10 23.18
C ALA A 47 -2.49 0.40 22.37
N SER A 48 -1.61 -0.61 22.21
CA SER A 48 -0.41 -0.46 21.36
C SER A 48 -0.76 -0.26 19.89
N ILE A 49 -1.75 -0.96 19.36
CA ILE A 49 -2.21 -0.81 17.97
C ILE A 49 -2.81 0.58 17.76
N ALA A 50 -3.64 1.04 18.70
CA ALA A 50 -4.25 2.37 18.64
C ALA A 50 -3.19 3.49 18.67
N ALA A 51 -2.20 3.39 19.55
CA ALA A 51 -1.10 4.34 19.62
C ALA A 51 -0.27 4.39 18.32
N SER A 52 0.03 3.22 17.74
CA SER A 52 0.73 3.15 16.44
C SER A 52 -0.11 3.76 15.31
N ALA A 53 -1.41 3.46 15.26
CA ALA A 53 -2.31 4.02 14.25
C ALA A 53 -2.38 5.55 14.35
N GLU A 54 -2.46 6.11 15.56
CA GLU A 54 -2.46 7.56 15.78
C GLU A 54 -1.13 8.21 15.34
N ALA A 55 0.00 7.56 15.61
CA ALA A 55 1.31 8.02 15.13
C ALA A 55 1.38 8.03 13.59
N ASP A 56 0.87 6.98 12.93
CA ASP A 56 0.83 6.90 11.47
C ASP A 56 -0.06 7.99 10.86
N TRP A 57 -1.23 8.26 11.46
CA TRP A 57 -2.11 9.35 11.03
C TRP A 57 -1.45 10.72 11.17
N ASN A 58 -0.77 10.98 12.29
CA ASN A 58 -0.05 12.23 12.51
C ASN A 58 1.13 12.40 11.53
N ALA A 59 1.87 11.33 11.24
CA ALA A 59 2.94 11.35 10.25
C ALA A 59 2.39 11.65 8.84
N MET A 60 1.26 11.03 8.48
CA MET A 60 0.60 11.28 7.20
C MET A 60 0.13 12.74 7.08
N ARG A 61 -0.45 13.30 8.14
CA ARG A 61 -0.88 14.70 8.19
C ARG A 61 0.28 15.67 7.96
N LEU A 62 1.37 15.52 8.70
CA LEU A 62 2.56 16.39 8.54
C LEU A 62 3.14 16.28 7.14
N ARG A 63 3.15 15.07 6.55
CA ARG A 63 3.57 14.87 5.16
C ARG A 63 2.66 15.60 4.18
N TYR A 64 1.34 15.57 4.39
CA TYR A 64 0.40 16.31 3.54
C TYR A 64 0.55 17.83 3.69
N GLU A 65 0.76 18.33 4.91
CA GLU A 65 0.98 19.76 5.17
C GLU A 65 2.25 20.25 4.45
N LEU A 66 3.37 19.52 4.57
CA LEU A 66 4.63 19.83 3.87
C LEU A 66 4.49 19.78 2.34
N LEU A 67 3.77 18.79 1.81
CA LEU A 67 3.53 18.68 0.37
C LEU A 67 2.64 19.81 -0.15
N PHE A 68 1.62 20.21 0.61
CA PHE A 68 0.73 21.29 0.24
C PHE A 68 1.46 22.64 0.18
N GLU A 69 2.29 22.92 1.19
CA GLU A 69 3.10 24.15 1.24
C GLU A 69 4.10 24.22 0.08
N PHE A 70 4.72 23.09 -0.27
CA PHE A 70 5.59 22.99 -1.46
C PHE A 70 4.82 23.18 -2.78
N PHE A 71 3.62 22.60 -2.90
CA PHE A 71 2.83 22.63 -4.13
C PHE A 71 2.26 24.03 -4.42
N PHE A 72 1.82 24.75 -3.39
CA PHE A 72 1.31 26.12 -3.53
C PHE A 72 2.42 27.09 -3.99
N LEU A 73 3.62 26.97 -3.42
CA LEU A 73 4.78 27.79 -3.82
C LEU A 73 5.17 27.56 -5.29
N PHE A 74 5.11 26.31 -5.76
CA PHE A 74 5.41 25.96 -7.15
C PHE A 74 4.34 26.49 -8.13
N TYR A 75 3.07 26.46 -7.72
CA TYR A 75 1.94 26.92 -8.51
C TYR A 75 1.96 28.45 -8.70
N ASP A 76 2.28 29.21 -7.65
CA ASP A 76 2.41 30.68 -7.72
C ASP A 76 3.58 31.12 -8.61
N ILE A 77 4.72 30.43 -8.53
CA ILE A 77 5.89 30.71 -9.38
C ILE A 77 5.64 30.37 -10.85
N LEU A 78 4.91 29.28 -11.12
CA LEU A 78 4.53 28.87 -12.47
C LEU A 78 3.54 29.84 -13.11
N ILE A 79 2.53 30.29 -12.34
CA ILE A 79 1.54 31.28 -12.77
C ILE A 79 2.19 32.65 -13.03
N PHE A 80 3.12 33.08 -12.17
CA PHE A 80 3.83 34.36 -12.35
C PHE A 80 4.72 34.37 -13.61
N ASN A 81 5.41 33.25 -13.93
CA ASN A 81 6.20 33.12 -15.17
C ASN A 81 5.33 33.06 -16.44
N ILE A 82 4.16 32.42 -16.39
CA ILE A 82 3.21 32.33 -17.52
C ILE A 82 2.58 33.68 -17.85
N ILE A 83 2.32 34.52 -16.84
CA ILE A 83 1.65 35.82 -17.04
C ILE A 83 2.60 36.91 -17.59
N LYS A 84 3.94 36.73 -17.54
CA LYS A 84 4.91 37.82 -17.77
C LYS A 84 6.01 37.61 -18.84
N GLN A 85 5.83 36.76 -19.86
CA GLN A 85 6.67 36.74 -21.11
C GLN A 85 8.02 35.96 -21.10
N LEU A 86 8.16 34.83 -20.39
CA LEU A 86 9.40 34.01 -20.52
C LEU A 86 9.20 32.75 -21.38
N ASP A 87 10.15 32.52 -22.30
CA ASP A 87 10.14 31.36 -23.20
C ASP A 87 10.49 30.07 -22.41
N LYS A 88 9.70 29.02 -22.60
CA LYS A 88 9.68 27.80 -21.76
C LYS A 88 11.06 27.14 -21.66
N LYS A 89 11.82 27.14 -22.76
CA LYS A 89 13.17 26.54 -22.79
C LYS A 89 14.17 27.29 -21.92
N MET A 90 13.98 28.60 -21.77
CA MET A 90 14.82 29.44 -20.92
C MET A 90 14.50 29.18 -19.45
N VAL A 91 13.22 29.11 -19.10
CA VAL A 91 12.75 28.80 -17.73
C VAL A 91 13.26 27.45 -17.25
N GLU A 92 13.13 26.40 -18.08
CA GLU A 92 13.61 25.07 -17.70
C GLU A 92 15.13 24.97 -17.58
N ARG A 93 15.86 25.70 -18.44
CA ARG A 93 17.33 25.76 -18.34
C ARG A 93 17.74 26.44 -17.05
N THR A 94 17.14 27.59 -16.73
CA THR A 94 17.44 28.33 -15.50
C THR A 94 17.07 27.51 -14.26
N LEU A 95 15.94 26.79 -14.27
CA LEU A 95 15.56 25.87 -13.19
C LEU A 95 16.53 24.70 -13.04
N ARG A 96 17.02 24.11 -14.15
CA ARG A 96 18.04 23.04 -14.09
C ARG A 96 19.37 23.54 -13.54
N GLU A 97 19.82 24.72 -13.98
CA GLU A 97 21.05 25.36 -13.48
C GLU A 97 20.97 25.64 -11.97
N HIS A 98 19.77 25.92 -11.46
CA HIS A 98 19.51 26.14 -10.04
C HIS A 98 18.95 24.90 -9.32
N LYS A 99 19.12 23.69 -9.88
CA LYS A 99 18.70 22.41 -9.27
C LYS A 99 17.23 22.34 -8.83
N GLY A 100 16.35 23.04 -9.53
CA GLY A 100 14.91 23.10 -9.23
C GLY A 100 14.54 24.10 -8.13
N ASP A 101 15.49 24.88 -7.62
CA ASP A 101 15.20 26.00 -6.73
C ASP A 101 14.62 27.16 -7.56
N ALA A 102 13.30 27.23 -7.54
CA ALA A 102 12.53 28.20 -8.31
C ALA A 102 12.73 29.64 -7.80
N VAL A 103 13.04 29.83 -6.51
CA VAL A 103 13.30 31.15 -5.92
C VAL A 103 14.67 31.67 -6.37
N ALA A 104 15.70 30.82 -6.36
CA ALA A 104 17.02 31.18 -6.87
C ALA A 104 16.98 31.49 -8.37
N ALA A 105 16.26 30.67 -9.15
CA ALA A 105 16.08 30.86 -10.58
C ALA A 105 15.36 32.19 -10.92
N ILE A 106 14.31 32.56 -10.18
CA ILE A 106 13.60 33.83 -10.37
C ILE A 106 14.50 35.03 -10.02
N ARG A 107 15.29 34.95 -8.94
CA ARG A 107 16.23 36.02 -8.57
C ARG A 107 17.29 36.25 -9.65
N TYR A 108 17.75 35.18 -10.30
CA TYR A 108 18.67 35.25 -11.44
C TYR A 108 18.05 35.88 -12.68
N LEU A 109 16.73 35.71 -12.90
CA LEU A 109 16.00 36.27 -14.05
C LEU A 109 15.57 37.73 -13.88
N LEU A 110 15.53 38.23 -12.63
CA LEU A 110 15.15 39.62 -12.29
C LEU A 110 16.34 40.59 -12.22
N HIS A 111 17.58 40.07 -12.21
CA HIS A 111 18.84 40.85 -12.27
C HIS A 111 19.43 40.84 -13.68
#